data_AF-A0A927ED08-F1
#
_entry.id   AF-A0A927ED08-F1
#
_cell.length_a   1.000
_cell.length_b   1.000
_cell.length_c   1.000
_cell.angle_alpha   90.00
_cell.angle_beta   90.00
_cell.angle_gamma   90.00
#
_symmetry.space_group_name_H-M   'P 1'
#
loop_
_entity.id
_entity.type
_entity.pdbx_description
1 polymer ?
#
loop_
_entity_poly.entity_id
_entity_poly.type
_entity_poly.pdbx_seq_one_letter_code
_entity_poly.pdbx_strand_id
1 'polypeptide(L)'
;MSSNEQITVAQLSRLVGRPDAPAIIDVRIDEDFAADPVLLPTATRRDYRAVADWASDYADQQQVIVVCHRGLKLSEGVAAWLRQAGIAAESLEGGHLAWRQAGGLTVLPAHLPPAGPSGGSVWVTRARPKIDRIACPWLIRRFVDRKAVFLFVAATEVEAVAERFGATPFDVEGVFWSHRGPRCTFDVMIEEFGLASPALDRLARIVRAADTATLDAEPQAAGLLAASLGLSRMFKHDLEQLDAGMLLYDAFHRWSRDASEETHNWPSARPVSEPRS
;
A
#
# COMPACT_ATOMS: atom_id res chain seq x y z
N MET A 1 -0.93 29.88 -9.25
CA MET A 1 -2.30 29.34 -9.29
C MET A 1 -2.14 27.85 -9.53
N SER A 2 -2.47 26.98 -8.58
CA SER A 2 -2.50 25.54 -8.91
C SER A 2 -3.65 25.35 -9.88
N SER A 3 -3.38 24.82 -11.08
CA SER A 3 -4.48 24.36 -11.93
C SER A 3 -5.17 23.21 -11.21
N ASN A 4 -6.49 23.12 -11.27
CA ASN A 4 -7.24 21.96 -10.78
C ASN A 4 -7.08 20.74 -11.73
N GLU A 5 -6.00 20.72 -12.51
CA GLU A 5 -5.77 19.79 -13.61
C GLU A 5 -4.52 18.93 -13.37
N GLN A 6 -3.61 19.37 -12.49
CA GLN A 6 -2.35 18.69 -12.20
C GLN A 6 -2.09 18.58 -10.71
N ILE A 7 -1.59 17.41 -10.30
CA ILE A 7 -1.04 17.17 -8.97
C ILE A 7 0.49 17.16 -9.05
N THR A 8 1.15 17.82 -8.10
CA THR A 8 2.63 17.76 -8.00
C THR A 8 3.08 16.42 -7.42
N VAL A 9 4.32 16.01 -7.71
CA VAL A 9 4.94 14.81 -7.11
C VAL A 9 4.90 14.89 -5.58
N ALA A 10 5.21 16.04 -4.99
CA ALA A 10 5.20 16.22 -3.54
C ALA A 10 3.82 16.06 -2.92
N GLN A 11 2.75 16.51 -3.60
CA GLN A 11 1.38 16.29 -3.14
C GLN A 11 1.01 14.81 -3.22
N LEU A 12 1.23 14.15 -4.35
CA LEU A 12 0.91 12.72 -4.51
C LEU A 12 1.68 11.85 -3.52
N SER A 13 2.97 12.10 -3.31
CA SER A 13 3.80 11.36 -2.33
C SER A 13 3.25 11.40 -0.90
N ARG A 14 2.58 12.49 -0.50
CA ARG A 14 1.94 12.56 0.83
C ARG A 14 0.68 11.70 0.93
N LEU A 15 0.02 11.48 -0.21
CA LEU A 15 -1.22 10.70 -0.33
C LEU A 15 -0.97 9.20 -0.44
N VAL A 16 0.12 8.78 -1.09
CA VAL A 16 0.50 7.36 -1.20
C VAL A 16 0.54 6.68 0.17
N GLY A 17 0.04 5.44 0.21
CA GLY A 17 -0.02 4.61 1.41
C GLY A 17 -1.16 4.97 2.38
N ARG A 18 -2.06 5.90 2.03
CA ARG A 18 -3.26 6.21 2.80
C ARG A 18 -4.47 5.38 2.37
N PRO A 19 -5.45 5.15 3.26
CA PRO A 19 -6.74 4.56 2.89
C PRO A 19 -7.52 5.40 1.86
N ASP A 20 -7.38 6.72 1.88
CA ASP A 20 -8.02 7.69 0.99
C ASP A 20 -7.08 8.17 -0.14
N ALA A 21 -5.98 7.45 -0.41
CA ALA A 21 -5.13 7.75 -1.57
C ALA A 21 -5.98 7.78 -2.85
N PRO A 22 -5.64 8.58 -3.88
CA PRO A 22 -6.35 8.52 -5.14
C PRO A 22 -6.08 7.21 -5.89
N ALA A 23 -6.94 6.83 -6.82
CA ALA A 23 -6.62 5.78 -7.78
C ALA A 23 -5.56 6.30 -8.76
N ILE A 24 -4.54 5.50 -9.06
CA ILE A 24 -3.47 5.89 -9.98
C ILE A 24 -3.57 5.05 -11.24
N ILE A 25 -3.59 5.71 -12.40
CA ILE A 25 -3.65 5.06 -13.71
C ILE A 25 -2.38 5.39 -14.47
N ASP A 26 -1.61 4.36 -14.81
CA ASP A 26 -0.43 4.48 -15.67
C ASP A 26 -0.84 4.25 -17.13
N VAL A 27 -0.73 5.29 -17.94
CA VAL A 27 -1.05 5.27 -19.37
C VAL A 27 0.19 5.39 -20.26
N ARG A 28 1.37 5.05 -19.72
CA ARG A 28 2.59 4.89 -20.52
C ARG A 28 2.37 3.83 -21.60
N ILE A 29 2.83 4.15 -22.81
CA ILE A 29 2.91 3.19 -23.90
C ILE A 29 3.91 2.08 -23.52
N ASP A 30 3.80 0.94 -24.20
CA ASP A 30 4.63 -0.23 -23.88
C ASP A 30 6.13 0.05 -23.99
N GLU A 31 6.55 0.90 -24.94
CA GLU A 31 7.95 1.33 -25.08
C GLU A 31 8.44 2.12 -23.85
N ASP A 32 7.70 3.15 -23.43
CA ASP A 32 8.01 3.97 -22.26
C ASP A 32 7.99 3.15 -20.95
N PHE A 33 7.12 2.14 -20.87
CA PHE A 33 7.06 1.22 -19.73
C PHE A 33 8.23 0.24 -19.74
N ALA A 34 8.55 -0.36 -20.89
CA ALA A 34 9.65 -1.32 -21.02
C ALA A 34 11.01 -0.68 -20.70
N ALA A 35 11.17 0.62 -20.98
CA ALA A 35 12.39 1.36 -20.66
C ALA A 35 12.62 1.60 -19.15
N ASP A 36 11.54 1.66 -18.35
CA ASP A 36 11.62 1.75 -16.88
C ASP A 36 10.40 1.01 -16.26
N PRO A 37 10.50 -0.34 -16.13
CA PRO A 37 9.36 -1.22 -15.88
C PRO A 37 9.00 -1.27 -14.39
N VAL A 38 8.82 -0.12 -13.78
CA VAL A 38 8.36 0.05 -12.39
C VAL A 38 7.07 0.86 -12.38
N LEU A 39 6.19 0.59 -11.42
CA LEU A 39 4.91 1.29 -11.27
C LEU A 39 4.98 2.28 -10.10
N LEU A 40 4.10 3.29 -10.13
CA LEU A 40 3.77 4.01 -8.90
C LEU A 40 2.94 3.09 -7.99
N PRO A 41 2.95 3.30 -6.66
CA PRO A 41 2.20 2.46 -5.73
C PRO A 41 0.73 2.40 -6.08
N THR A 42 0.16 1.19 -6.14
CA THR A 42 -1.22 0.89 -6.56
C THR A 42 -1.60 1.27 -8.00
N ALA A 43 -0.64 1.70 -8.82
CA ALA A 43 -0.93 2.12 -10.18
C ALA A 43 -1.37 0.92 -11.06
N THR A 44 -2.47 1.11 -11.79
CA THR A 44 -2.94 0.13 -12.78
C THR A 44 -2.60 0.64 -14.17
N ARG A 45 -2.00 -0.22 -15.02
CA ARG A 45 -1.74 0.12 -16.41
C ARG A 45 -3.04 0.08 -17.23
N ARG A 46 -3.30 1.13 -18.00
CA ARG A 46 -4.42 1.20 -18.96
C ARG A 46 -3.97 1.79 -20.28
N ASP A 47 -4.52 1.29 -21.38
CA ASP A 47 -4.27 1.87 -22.70
C ASP A 47 -5.08 3.17 -22.84
N TYR A 48 -4.38 4.29 -23.07
CA TYR A 48 -5.00 5.59 -23.28
C TYR A 48 -5.97 5.62 -24.47
N ARG A 49 -5.75 4.75 -25.47
CA ARG A 49 -6.60 4.67 -26.67
C ARG A 49 -7.99 4.13 -26.37
N ALA A 50 -8.10 3.32 -25.32
CA ALA A 50 -9.34 2.66 -24.90
C ALA A 50 -10.03 3.38 -23.73
N VAL A 51 -9.67 4.65 -23.45
CA VAL A 51 -10.21 5.38 -22.27
C VAL A 51 -11.74 5.40 -22.22
N ALA A 52 -12.41 5.47 -23.37
CA ALA A 52 -13.86 5.42 -23.45
C ALA A 52 -14.44 4.07 -22.95
N ASP A 53 -13.69 2.98 -23.06
CA ASP A 53 -14.15 1.63 -22.71
C ASP A 53 -14.00 1.34 -21.22
N TRP A 54 -12.96 1.90 -20.57
CA TRP A 54 -12.63 1.57 -19.18
C TRP A 54 -12.84 2.73 -18.19
N ALA A 55 -13.15 3.95 -18.63
CA ALA A 55 -13.33 5.11 -17.74
C ALA A 55 -14.35 4.83 -16.62
N SER A 56 -15.43 4.12 -16.92
CA SER A 56 -16.47 3.76 -15.95
C SER A 56 -15.99 2.88 -14.80
N ASP A 57 -14.87 2.17 -14.95
CA ASP A 57 -14.26 1.33 -13.89
C ASP A 57 -13.78 2.15 -12.69
N TYR A 58 -13.73 3.48 -12.83
CA TYR A 58 -13.25 4.43 -11.82
C TYR A 58 -14.36 5.40 -11.38
N ALA A 59 -15.63 5.15 -11.72
CA ALA A 59 -16.75 6.02 -11.37
C ALA A 59 -17.01 6.14 -9.86
N ASP A 60 -16.55 5.15 -9.08
CA ASP A 60 -16.65 5.12 -7.61
C ASP A 60 -15.44 5.77 -6.90
N GLN A 61 -14.42 6.18 -7.66
CA GLN A 61 -13.21 6.77 -7.09
C GLN A 61 -13.42 8.26 -6.82
N GLN A 62 -13.05 8.69 -5.61
CA GLN A 62 -13.14 10.10 -5.22
C GLN A 62 -12.20 10.99 -6.04
N GLN A 63 -11.04 10.45 -6.44
CA GLN A 63 -10.04 11.14 -7.22
C GLN A 63 -9.19 10.12 -7.99
N VAL A 64 -8.85 10.47 -9.24
CA VAL A 64 -7.97 9.68 -10.10
C VAL A 64 -6.76 10.52 -10.51
N ILE A 65 -5.56 9.97 -10.38
CA ILE A 65 -4.33 10.56 -10.89
C ILE A 65 -3.86 9.78 -12.10
N VAL A 66 -3.68 10.47 -13.21
CA VAL A 66 -3.22 9.89 -14.47
C VAL A 66 -1.74 10.18 -14.68
N VAL A 67 -0.98 9.12 -14.90
CA VAL A 67 0.48 9.17 -15.07
C VAL A 67 0.81 8.72 -16.48
N CYS A 68 1.53 9.54 -17.24
CA CYS A 68 2.23 9.10 -18.45
C CYS A 68 3.73 9.31 -18.26
N HIS A 69 4.53 9.11 -19.31
CA HIS A 69 5.99 9.18 -19.19
C HIS A 69 6.48 10.56 -18.69
N ARG A 70 5.93 11.66 -19.24
CA ARG A 70 6.39 13.05 -18.98
C ARG A 70 5.33 14.01 -18.41
N GLY A 71 4.12 13.52 -18.10
CA GLY A 71 3.03 14.38 -17.64
C GLY A 71 2.51 15.34 -18.72
N LEU A 72 2.50 14.90 -19.99
CA LEU A 72 2.09 15.71 -21.15
C LEU A 72 0.81 15.12 -21.78
N LYS A 73 0.71 15.21 -23.12
CA LYS A 73 -0.48 14.88 -23.94
C LYS A 73 -1.29 13.63 -23.54
N LEU A 74 -0.64 12.53 -23.16
CA LEU A 74 -1.35 11.27 -22.87
C LEU A 74 -2.09 11.35 -21.54
N SER A 75 -1.41 11.78 -20.46
CA SER A 75 -2.05 11.94 -19.15
C SER A 75 -3.06 13.09 -19.15
N GLU A 76 -2.76 14.20 -19.83
CA GLU A 76 -3.69 15.32 -20.00
C GLU A 76 -4.98 14.88 -20.72
N GLY A 77 -4.84 14.18 -21.85
CA GLY A 77 -5.98 13.71 -22.63
C GLY A 77 -6.85 12.72 -21.88
N VAL A 78 -6.24 11.74 -21.20
CA VAL A 78 -6.97 10.75 -20.40
C VAL A 78 -7.64 11.40 -19.19
N ALA A 79 -6.96 12.30 -18.47
CA ALA A 79 -7.56 13.02 -17.35
C ALA A 79 -8.76 13.86 -17.82
N ALA A 80 -8.69 14.49 -18.99
CA ALA A 80 -9.82 15.21 -19.59
C ALA A 80 -10.99 14.28 -19.94
N TRP A 81 -10.74 13.09 -20.50
CA TRP A 81 -11.77 12.09 -20.78
C TRP A 81 -12.47 11.61 -19.50
N LEU A 82 -11.72 11.38 -18.42
CA LEU A 82 -12.29 11.03 -17.11
C LEU A 82 -13.16 12.16 -16.56
N ARG A 83 -12.70 13.41 -16.64
CA ARG A 83 -13.49 14.59 -16.22
C ARG A 83 -14.77 14.74 -17.04
N GLN A 84 -14.73 14.51 -18.35
CA GLN A 84 -15.92 14.50 -19.22
C GLN A 84 -16.93 13.41 -18.79
N ALA A 85 -16.46 12.29 -18.26
CA ALA A 85 -17.29 11.23 -17.70
C ALA A 85 -17.76 11.49 -16.26
N GLY A 86 -17.49 12.67 -15.70
CA GLY A 86 -17.88 13.06 -14.34
C GLY A 86 -16.93 12.60 -13.23
N ILE A 87 -15.75 12.09 -13.58
CA ILE A 87 -14.76 11.56 -12.63
C ILE A 87 -13.73 12.65 -12.33
N ALA A 88 -13.50 12.96 -11.04
CA ALA A 88 -12.48 13.91 -10.63
C ALA A 88 -11.09 13.34 -10.97
N ALA A 89 -10.39 13.97 -11.93
CA ALA A 89 -9.11 13.48 -12.42
C ALA A 89 -8.09 14.59 -12.67
N GLU A 90 -6.84 14.32 -12.27
CA GLU A 90 -5.67 15.18 -12.44
C GLU A 90 -4.54 14.41 -13.12
N SER A 91 -3.67 15.09 -13.86
CA SER A 91 -2.42 14.49 -14.36
C SER A 91 -1.29 14.68 -13.35
N LEU A 92 -0.33 13.75 -13.30
CA LEU A 92 0.87 13.92 -12.50
C LEU A 92 1.85 14.86 -13.21
N GLU A 93 2.21 15.98 -12.56
CA GLU A 93 3.19 16.94 -13.07
C GLU A 93 4.53 16.24 -13.35
N GLY A 94 5.02 16.38 -14.59
CA GLY A 94 6.27 15.74 -15.05
C GLY A 94 6.21 14.22 -15.19
N GLY A 95 5.06 13.61 -14.86
CA GLY A 95 4.77 12.18 -15.05
C GLY A 95 5.71 11.24 -14.29
N HIS A 96 5.86 10.04 -14.85
CA HIS A 96 6.73 8.99 -14.32
C HIS A 96 8.18 9.47 -14.16
N LEU A 97 8.72 10.23 -15.12
CA LEU A 97 10.09 10.74 -15.02
C LEU A 97 10.30 11.62 -13.79
N ALA A 98 9.40 12.57 -13.52
CA ALA A 98 9.51 13.43 -12.35
C ALA A 98 9.34 12.66 -11.04
N TRP A 99 8.43 11.67 -11.01
CA TRP A 99 8.29 10.77 -9.87
C TRP A 99 9.60 10.03 -9.55
N ARG A 100 10.25 9.46 -10.57
CA ARG A 100 11.53 8.76 -10.43
C ARG A 100 12.66 9.69 -10.01
N GLN A 101 12.76 10.87 -10.61
CA GLN A 101 13.79 11.87 -10.27
C GLN A 101 13.66 12.38 -8.82
N ALA A 102 12.44 12.48 -8.31
CA ALA A 102 12.19 12.87 -6.92
C ALA A 102 12.42 11.73 -5.91
N GLY A 103 12.83 10.54 -6.35
CA GLY A 103 12.97 9.37 -5.49
C GLY A 103 11.63 8.85 -4.96
N GLY A 104 10.54 9.06 -5.72
CA GLY A 104 9.23 8.56 -5.35
C GLY A 104 9.21 7.04 -5.23
N LEU A 105 8.46 6.52 -4.25
CA LEU A 105 8.31 5.10 -4.01
C LEU A 105 7.80 4.38 -5.26
N THR A 106 8.29 3.19 -5.58
CA THR A 106 7.87 2.43 -6.76
C THR A 106 7.55 0.99 -6.41
N VAL A 107 6.85 0.31 -7.31
CA VAL A 107 6.52 -1.11 -7.22
C VAL A 107 7.15 -1.84 -8.39
N LEU A 108 7.84 -2.93 -8.11
CA LEU A 108 8.34 -3.87 -9.10
C LEU A 108 7.20 -4.81 -9.53
N PRO A 109 6.86 -4.89 -10.82
CA PRO A 109 5.74 -5.69 -11.29
C PRO A 109 6.07 -7.19 -11.39
N ALA A 110 7.35 -7.58 -11.25
CA ALA A 110 7.84 -8.93 -11.54
C ALA A 110 7.11 -10.04 -10.79
N HIS A 111 6.63 -9.76 -9.57
CA HIS A 111 5.92 -10.72 -8.72
C HIS A 111 4.46 -10.32 -8.45
N LEU A 112 3.89 -9.40 -9.24
CA LEU A 112 2.47 -9.10 -9.15
C LEU A 112 1.64 -10.31 -9.61
N PRO A 113 0.69 -10.78 -8.80
CA PRO A 113 -0.28 -11.76 -9.28
C PRO A 113 -1.08 -11.20 -10.47
N PRO A 114 -1.54 -12.07 -11.38
CA PRO A 114 -2.49 -11.64 -12.39
C PRO A 114 -3.77 -11.10 -11.74
N ALA A 115 -4.45 -10.19 -12.44
CA ALA A 115 -5.75 -9.71 -12.00
C ALA A 115 -6.76 -10.87 -11.97
N GLY A 116 -7.49 -10.98 -10.86
CA GLY A 116 -8.58 -11.93 -10.70
C GLY A 116 -9.90 -11.44 -11.31
N PRO A 117 -11.00 -12.18 -11.08
CA PRO A 117 -12.30 -11.90 -11.70
C PRO A 117 -12.90 -10.53 -11.37
N SER A 118 -12.54 -9.94 -10.22
CA SER A 118 -12.99 -8.61 -9.79
C SER A 118 -12.05 -7.47 -10.23
N GLY A 119 -11.04 -7.76 -11.05
CA GLY A 119 -10.04 -6.79 -11.52
C GLY A 119 -8.88 -6.52 -10.57
N GLY A 120 -8.89 -7.08 -9.36
CA GLY A 120 -7.77 -7.09 -8.42
C GLY A 120 -7.16 -8.49 -8.26
N SER A 121 -5.92 -8.55 -7.82
CA SER A 121 -5.20 -9.78 -7.42
C SER A 121 -5.95 -10.52 -6.32
N VAL A 122 -5.90 -11.86 -6.36
CA VAL A 122 -6.52 -12.72 -5.35
C VAL A 122 -5.43 -13.40 -4.54
N TRP A 123 -5.53 -13.32 -3.22
CA TRP A 123 -4.56 -13.85 -2.27
C TRP A 123 -5.24 -14.82 -1.32
N VAL A 124 -4.52 -15.87 -0.90
CA VAL A 124 -5.05 -16.87 0.03
C VAL A 124 -4.08 -17.17 1.16
N THR A 125 -4.61 -17.29 2.37
CA THR A 125 -3.87 -17.75 3.54
C THR A 125 -4.79 -18.47 4.52
N ARG A 126 -4.23 -18.95 5.63
CA ARG A 126 -4.96 -19.66 6.68
C ARG A 126 -5.89 -18.72 7.44
N ALA A 127 -7.03 -19.23 7.87
CA ALA A 127 -8.00 -18.55 8.71
C ALA A 127 -7.42 -18.11 10.07
N ARG A 128 -8.12 -17.22 10.76
CA ARG A 128 -7.70 -16.62 12.04
C ARG A 128 -6.38 -15.86 11.89
N PRO A 129 -6.33 -14.84 11.02
CA PRO A 129 -5.12 -14.08 10.74
C PRO A 129 -4.66 -13.29 11.96
N LYS A 130 -3.35 -13.07 12.05
CA LYS A 130 -2.66 -12.25 13.06
C LYS A 130 -1.41 -11.69 12.42
N ILE A 131 -0.89 -10.59 12.97
CA ILE A 131 0.38 -9.96 12.58
C ILE A 131 0.59 -10.00 11.07
N ASP A 132 1.46 -10.87 10.53
CA ASP A 132 1.80 -10.94 9.11
C ASP A 132 0.59 -11.15 8.19
N ARG A 133 -0.38 -11.97 8.61
CA ARG A 133 -1.61 -12.23 7.84
C ARG A 133 -2.61 -11.07 7.85
N ILE A 134 -2.29 -9.97 8.53
CA ILE A 134 -2.99 -8.67 8.43
C ILE A 134 -2.05 -7.62 7.82
N ALA A 135 -0.78 -7.59 8.22
CA ALA A 135 0.23 -6.67 7.72
C ALA A 135 0.43 -6.79 6.20
N CYS A 136 0.53 -8.03 5.69
CA CYS A 136 0.70 -8.28 4.26
C CYS A 136 -0.51 -7.81 3.45
N PRO A 137 -1.77 -8.16 3.80
CA PRO A 137 -2.94 -7.56 3.17
C PRO A 137 -2.99 -6.03 3.22
N TRP A 138 -2.56 -5.42 4.33
CA TRP A 138 -2.46 -3.98 4.44
C TRP A 138 -1.45 -3.40 3.45
N LEU A 139 -0.24 -3.95 3.39
CA LEU A 139 0.81 -3.51 2.46
C LEU A 139 0.32 -3.61 1.02
N ILE A 140 -0.28 -4.75 0.67
CA ILE A 140 -0.81 -4.97 -0.67
C ILE A 140 -1.86 -3.91 -1.01
N ARG A 141 -2.89 -3.72 -0.18
CA ARG A 141 -3.97 -2.76 -0.44
C ARG A 141 -3.52 -1.29 -0.44
N ARG A 142 -2.43 -0.95 0.22
CA ARG A 142 -1.93 0.43 0.33
C ARG A 142 -0.88 0.80 -0.71
N PHE A 143 -0.14 -0.19 -1.22
CA PHE A 143 1.02 0.07 -2.06
C PHE A 143 1.08 -0.76 -3.35
N VAL A 144 0.44 -1.92 -3.40
CA VAL A 144 0.59 -2.86 -4.52
C VAL A 144 -0.67 -2.89 -5.39
N ASP A 145 -1.79 -3.27 -4.78
CA ASP A 145 -3.07 -3.41 -5.45
C ASP A 145 -4.21 -3.09 -4.47
N ARG A 146 -4.84 -1.93 -4.69
CA ARG A 146 -5.95 -1.44 -3.88
C ARG A 146 -7.20 -2.35 -3.95
N LYS A 147 -7.38 -3.08 -5.05
CA LYS A 147 -8.53 -3.95 -5.31
C LYS A 147 -8.27 -5.40 -4.87
N ALA A 148 -7.16 -5.68 -4.20
CA ALA A 148 -6.79 -7.02 -3.78
C ALA A 148 -7.85 -7.70 -2.89
N VAL A 149 -8.15 -8.95 -3.24
CA VAL A 149 -9.08 -9.84 -2.55
C VAL A 149 -8.31 -10.84 -1.70
N PHE A 150 -8.77 -11.08 -0.48
CA PHE A 150 -8.14 -12.02 0.46
C PHE A 150 -9.09 -13.14 0.84
N LEU A 151 -8.63 -14.38 0.68
CA LEU A 151 -9.33 -15.60 1.04
C LEU A 151 -8.68 -16.19 2.30
N PHE A 152 -9.48 -16.37 3.34
CA PHE A 152 -9.06 -16.99 4.59
C PHE A 152 -9.70 -18.38 4.68
N VAL A 153 -8.89 -19.43 4.67
CA VAL A 153 -9.37 -20.82 4.55
C VAL A 153 -8.75 -21.75 5.59
N ALA A 154 -9.25 -22.97 5.71
CA ALA A 154 -8.61 -23.97 6.56
C ALA A 154 -7.15 -24.21 6.12
N ALA A 155 -6.27 -24.47 7.07
CA ALA A 155 -4.83 -24.54 6.79
C ALA A 155 -4.46 -25.58 5.72
N THR A 156 -5.15 -26.71 5.71
CA THR A 156 -4.97 -27.81 4.76
C THR A 156 -5.49 -27.49 3.36
N GLU A 157 -6.33 -26.46 3.21
CA GLU A 157 -7.00 -26.13 1.95
C GLU A 157 -6.30 -25.00 1.17
N VAL A 158 -5.28 -24.36 1.73
CA VAL A 158 -4.65 -23.17 1.12
C VAL A 158 -4.14 -23.46 -0.29
N GLU A 159 -3.43 -24.58 -0.47
CA GLU A 159 -2.87 -24.96 -1.78
C GLU A 159 -3.97 -25.30 -2.80
N ALA A 160 -4.95 -26.11 -2.40
CA ALA A 160 -6.07 -26.48 -3.27
C ALA A 160 -6.90 -25.25 -3.69
N VAL A 161 -7.09 -24.29 -2.79
CA VAL A 161 -7.78 -23.03 -3.08
C VAL A 161 -6.93 -22.13 -3.99
N ALA A 162 -5.62 -22.05 -3.75
CA ALA A 162 -4.70 -21.33 -4.62
C ALA A 162 -4.79 -21.81 -6.07
N GLU A 163 -4.70 -23.12 -6.27
CA GLU A 163 -4.82 -23.74 -7.60
C GLU A 163 -6.20 -23.49 -8.22
N ARG A 164 -7.28 -23.80 -7.49
CA ARG A 164 -8.62 -23.82 -8.04
C ARG A 164 -9.20 -22.43 -8.33
N PHE A 165 -8.81 -21.42 -7.55
CA PHE A 165 -9.31 -20.05 -7.67
C PHE A 165 -8.28 -19.08 -8.26
N GLY A 166 -7.10 -19.56 -8.68
CA GLY A 166 -6.02 -18.71 -9.17
C GLY A 166 -5.54 -17.70 -8.13
N ALA A 167 -5.60 -18.08 -6.85
CA ALA A 167 -5.21 -17.22 -5.74
C ALA A 167 -3.72 -17.43 -5.42
N THR A 168 -3.04 -16.35 -5.05
CA THR A 168 -1.62 -16.37 -4.66
C THR A 168 -1.51 -16.72 -3.18
N PRO A 169 -0.90 -17.87 -2.81
CA PRO A 169 -0.77 -18.24 -1.43
C PRO A 169 0.34 -17.42 -0.75
N PHE A 170 0.11 -17.03 0.50
CA PHE A 170 1.10 -16.32 1.31
C PHE A 170 1.02 -16.69 2.79
N ASP A 171 2.11 -16.46 3.51
CA ASP A 171 2.29 -16.73 4.94
C ASP A 171 1.93 -18.18 5.34
N VAL A 172 2.39 -19.11 4.49
CA VAL A 172 2.33 -20.56 4.72
C VAL A 172 3.67 -21.18 4.34
N GLU A 173 3.94 -22.38 4.85
CA GLU A 173 5.19 -23.09 4.56
C GLU A 173 5.24 -23.51 3.09
N GLY A 174 6.43 -23.45 2.48
CA GLY A 174 6.68 -23.99 1.13
C GLY A 174 6.23 -23.10 -0.05
N VAL A 175 5.68 -21.90 0.19
CA VAL A 175 5.27 -20.97 -0.88
C VAL A 175 6.26 -19.81 -1.04
N PHE A 176 6.25 -19.15 -2.21
CA PHE A 176 7.15 -18.04 -2.52
C PHE A 176 7.02 -16.86 -1.53
N TRP A 177 5.78 -16.50 -1.20
CA TRP A 177 5.44 -15.47 -0.23
C TRP A 177 5.39 -16.04 1.18
N SER A 178 6.56 -16.37 1.69
CA SER A 178 6.73 -16.93 3.04
C SER A 178 7.95 -16.32 3.71
N HIS A 179 8.22 -16.74 4.94
CA HIS A 179 9.40 -16.33 5.68
C HIS A 179 10.69 -16.75 4.96
N ARG A 180 11.73 -15.92 5.07
CA ARG A 180 13.07 -16.21 4.53
C ARG A 180 14.13 -15.93 5.57
N GLY A 181 14.66 -17.00 6.17
CA GLY A 181 15.58 -16.88 7.30
C GLY A 181 14.91 -16.12 8.45
N PRO A 182 15.51 -15.03 8.96
CA PRO A 182 14.92 -14.24 10.04
C PRO A 182 13.80 -13.29 9.57
N ARG A 183 13.59 -13.14 8.26
CA ARG A 183 12.60 -12.22 7.68
C ARG A 183 11.21 -12.85 7.64
N CYS A 184 10.21 -12.09 8.07
CA CYS A 184 8.80 -12.48 7.98
C CYS A 184 8.26 -12.28 6.55
N THR A 185 7.04 -12.74 6.26
CA THR A 185 6.42 -12.59 4.94
C THR A 185 6.31 -11.10 4.55
N PHE A 186 6.03 -10.22 5.51
CA PHE A 186 5.94 -8.77 5.28
C PHE A 186 7.26 -8.16 4.79
N ASP A 187 8.39 -8.57 5.39
CA ASP A 187 9.73 -8.16 4.94
C ASP A 187 10.01 -8.60 3.50
N VAL A 188 9.63 -9.84 3.18
CA VAL A 188 9.80 -10.42 1.85
C VAL A 188 8.98 -9.66 0.81
N MET A 189 7.75 -9.26 1.13
CA MET A 189 6.94 -8.42 0.25
C MET A 189 7.56 -7.04 0.01
N ILE A 190 8.14 -6.40 1.05
CA ILE A 190 8.82 -5.11 0.86
C ILE A 190 10.00 -5.24 -0.11
N GLU A 191 10.81 -6.30 0.04
CA GLU A 191 11.95 -6.57 -0.84
C GLU A 191 11.51 -6.84 -2.28
N GLU A 192 10.63 -7.82 -2.49
CA GLU A 192 10.26 -8.30 -3.83
C GLU A 192 9.43 -7.28 -4.62
N PHE A 193 8.61 -6.48 -3.93
CA PHE A 193 7.90 -5.37 -4.57
C PHE A 193 8.76 -4.10 -4.70
N GLY A 194 9.98 -4.07 -4.16
CA GLY A 194 10.85 -2.90 -4.22
C GLY A 194 10.33 -1.68 -3.44
N LEU A 195 9.59 -1.93 -2.35
CA LEU A 195 8.89 -0.92 -1.54
C LEU A 195 9.78 -0.30 -0.43
N ALA A 196 11.10 -0.34 -0.59
CA ALA A 196 12.03 0.17 0.42
C ALA A 196 11.82 1.67 0.68
N SER A 197 11.56 2.02 1.94
CA SER A 197 11.49 3.40 2.41
C SER A 197 11.69 3.45 3.92
N PRO A 198 12.22 4.55 4.49
CA PRO A 198 12.47 4.62 5.93
C PRO A 198 11.24 4.30 6.81
N ALA A 199 10.05 4.68 6.35
CA ALA A 199 8.81 4.42 7.06
C ALA A 199 8.39 2.94 7.01
N LEU A 200 8.42 2.32 5.82
CA LEU A 200 8.09 0.91 5.66
C LEU A 200 9.15 0.02 6.31
N ASP A 201 10.43 0.38 6.24
CA ASP A 201 11.52 -0.34 6.88
C ASP A 201 11.36 -0.36 8.40
N ARG A 202 10.96 0.77 9.01
CA ARG A 202 10.66 0.84 10.45
C ARG A 202 9.46 -0.05 10.79
N LEU A 203 8.38 0.04 10.02
CA LEU A 203 7.21 -0.82 10.24
C LEU A 203 7.57 -2.31 10.10
N ALA A 204 8.40 -2.67 9.13
CA ALA A 204 8.85 -4.03 8.90
C ALA A 204 9.60 -4.61 10.11
N ARG A 205 10.44 -3.81 10.78
CA ARG A 205 11.10 -4.25 12.02
C ARG A 205 10.10 -4.55 13.14
N ILE A 206 9.09 -3.70 13.31
CA ILE A 206 8.03 -3.88 14.32
C ILE A 206 7.22 -5.14 14.04
N VAL A 207 6.81 -5.32 12.79
CA VAL A 207 6.04 -6.49 12.33
C VAL A 207 6.85 -7.76 12.53
N ARG A 208 8.09 -7.80 12.03
CA ARG A 208 8.99 -8.95 12.19
C ARG A 208 9.21 -9.30 13.67
N ALA A 209 9.46 -8.31 14.52
CA ALA A 209 9.67 -8.54 15.95
C ALA A 209 8.42 -9.17 16.62
N ALA A 210 7.23 -8.67 16.27
CA ALA A 210 5.97 -9.19 16.77
C ALA A 210 5.65 -10.61 16.24
N ASP A 211 5.94 -10.86 14.97
CA ASP A 211 5.60 -12.12 14.30
C ASP A 211 6.56 -13.27 14.68
N THR A 212 7.84 -12.95 14.87
CA THR A 212 8.91 -13.93 15.20
C THR A 212 9.17 -14.10 16.71
N ALA A 213 8.32 -13.51 17.56
CA ALA A 213 8.44 -13.54 19.02
C ALA A 213 9.76 -12.95 19.57
N THR A 214 10.37 -11.99 18.86
CA THR A 214 11.56 -11.25 19.27
C THR A 214 11.18 -9.86 19.81
N LEU A 215 10.24 -9.81 20.75
CA LEU A 215 9.53 -8.59 21.15
C LEU A 215 10.44 -7.48 21.69
N ASP A 216 11.58 -7.82 22.28
CA ASP A 216 12.55 -6.84 22.80
C ASP A 216 13.36 -6.14 21.70
N ALA A 217 13.26 -6.60 20.45
CA ALA A 217 13.97 -6.00 19.32
C ALA A 217 13.39 -4.63 18.90
N GLU A 218 12.08 -4.41 19.14
CA GLU A 218 11.40 -3.15 18.85
C GLU A 218 10.37 -2.87 19.96
N PRO A 219 10.43 -1.72 20.67
CA PRO A 219 9.51 -1.44 21.79
C PRO A 219 8.02 -1.51 21.42
N GLN A 220 7.69 -1.22 20.16
CA GLN A 220 6.33 -1.23 19.64
C GLN A 220 5.78 -2.66 19.39
N ALA A 221 6.66 -3.67 19.30
CA ALA A 221 6.28 -5.04 18.90
C ALA A 221 5.35 -5.72 19.91
N ALA A 222 5.62 -5.58 21.21
CA ALA A 222 4.76 -6.14 22.25
C ALA A 222 3.34 -5.54 22.22
N GLY A 223 3.24 -4.23 21.94
CA GLY A 223 1.96 -3.54 21.76
C GLY A 223 1.20 -4.01 20.52
N LEU A 224 1.89 -4.19 19.39
CA LEU A 224 1.32 -4.75 18.17
C LEU A 224 0.80 -6.18 18.40
N LEU A 225 1.57 -7.02 19.09
CA LEU A 225 1.16 -8.37 19.45
C LEU A 225 -0.11 -8.36 20.31
N ALA A 226 -0.13 -7.55 21.37
CA ALA A 226 -1.30 -7.44 22.25
C ALA A 226 -2.55 -6.99 21.48
N ALA A 227 -2.44 -5.96 20.64
CA ALA A 227 -3.53 -5.47 19.81
C ALA A 227 -4.02 -6.53 18.82
N SER A 228 -3.11 -7.23 18.12
CA SER A 228 -3.47 -8.28 17.16
C SER A 228 -4.18 -9.46 17.82
N LEU A 229 -3.74 -9.88 19.01
CA LEU A 229 -4.41 -10.93 19.78
C LEU A 229 -5.79 -10.48 20.27
N GLY A 230 -5.92 -9.22 20.70
CA GLY A 230 -7.20 -8.62 21.07
C GLY A 230 -8.19 -8.61 19.91
N LEU A 231 -7.79 -8.12 18.74
CA LEU A 231 -8.61 -8.15 17.52
C LEU A 231 -9.05 -9.58 17.17
N SER A 232 -8.13 -10.55 17.23
CA SER A 232 -8.48 -11.96 16.99
C SER A 232 -9.51 -12.50 17.98
N ARG A 233 -9.57 -11.99 19.22
CA ARG A 233 -10.59 -12.38 20.20
C ARG A 233 -11.91 -11.63 20.05
N MET A 234 -11.89 -10.42 19.50
CA MET A 234 -13.10 -9.61 19.25
C MET A 234 -13.88 -10.09 18.03
N PHE A 235 -13.20 -10.53 16.97
CA PHE A 235 -13.82 -10.87 15.70
C PHE A 235 -13.85 -12.38 15.46
N LYS A 236 -15.03 -12.90 15.14
CA LYS A 236 -15.22 -14.29 14.71
C LYS A 236 -14.91 -14.47 13.23
N HIS A 237 -15.23 -13.46 12.41
CA HIS A 237 -15.08 -13.48 10.95
C HIS A 237 -13.76 -12.83 10.54
N ASP A 238 -13.00 -13.51 9.68
CA ASP A 238 -11.63 -13.10 9.34
C ASP A 238 -11.57 -11.78 8.54
N LEU A 239 -12.56 -11.53 7.66
CA LEU A 239 -12.63 -10.28 6.89
C LEU A 239 -12.95 -9.06 7.77
N GLU A 240 -13.86 -9.21 8.75
CA GLU A 240 -14.13 -8.15 9.72
C GLU A 240 -12.88 -7.84 10.56
N GLN A 241 -12.14 -8.88 10.97
CA GLN A 241 -10.87 -8.72 11.67
C GLN A 241 -9.83 -8.00 10.80
N LEU A 242 -9.74 -8.36 9.52
CA LEU A 242 -8.87 -7.69 8.56
C LEU A 242 -9.20 -6.20 8.47
N ASP A 243 -10.46 -5.85 8.21
CA ASP A 243 -10.87 -4.46 8.07
C ASP A 243 -10.62 -3.64 9.34
N ALA A 244 -10.86 -4.22 10.53
CA ALA A 244 -10.51 -3.58 11.80
C ALA A 244 -8.99 -3.41 11.99
N GLY A 245 -8.20 -4.40 11.54
CA GLY A 245 -6.74 -4.37 11.59
C GLY A 245 -6.11 -3.33 10.65
N MET A 246 -6.73 -3.04 9.50
CA MET A 246 -6.19 -2.09 8.50
C MET A 246 -5.86 -0.72 9.12
N LEU A 247 -6.77 -0.19 9.96
CA LEU A 247 -6.57 1.11 10.61
C LEU A 247 -5.37 1.11 11.57
N LEU A 248 -5.12 -0.01 12.25
CA LEU A 248 -3.97 -0.14 13.14
C LEU A 248 -2.65 -0.02 12.36
N TYR A 249 -2.54 -0.69 11.23
CA TYR A 249 -1.36 -0.59 10.37
C TYR A 249 -1.25 0.77 9.67
N ASP A 250 -2.37 1.40 9.30
CA ASP A 250 -2.38 2.80 8.83
C ASP A 250 -1.78 3.74 9.89
N ALA A 251 -2.13 3.56 11.16
CA ALA A 251 -1.60 4.33 12.28
C ALA A 251 -0.11 4.08 12.52
N PHE A 252 0.34 2.81 12.53
CA PHE A 252 1.76 2.49 12.70
C PHE A 252 2.62 3.00 11.53
N HIS A 253 2.12 2.91 10.30
CA HIS A 253 2.81 3.47 9.14
C HIS A 253 2.90 4.99 9.22
N ARG A 254 1.81 5.68 9.58
CA ARG A 254 1.81 7.13 9.77
C ARG A 254 2.75 7.58 10.89
N TRP A 255 2.74 6.87 12.01
CA TRP A 255 3.71 7.10 13.07
C TRP A 255 5.15 6.90 12.57
N SER A 256 5.40 5.81 11.83
CA SER A 256 6.73 5.50 11.29
C SER A 256 7.24 6.55 10.30
N ARG A 257 6.33 7.21 9.57
CA ARG A 257 6.66 8.21 8.54
C ARG A 257 6.79 9.62 9.10
N ASP A 258 5.84 10.02 9.95
CA ASP A 258 5.60 11.44 10.25
C ASP A 258 5.76 11.78 11.74
N ALA A 259 5.67 10.82 12.66
CA ALA A 259 5.55 11.09 14.11
C ALA A 259 6.50 10.26 15.00
N SER A 260 7.52 9.60 14.43
CA SER A 260 8.39 8.69 15.20
C SER A 260 9.26 9.40 16.24
N GLU A 261 9.45 10.71 16.11
CA GLU A 261 10.20 11.56 17.04
C GLU A 261 9.30 12.33 18.03
N GLU A 262 7.98 12.27 17.84
CA GLU A 262 7.04 12.96 18.72
C GLU A 262 6.93 12.24 20.07
N THR A 263 6.90 13.02 21.15
CA THR A 263 6.70 12.52 22.51
C THR A 263 5.43 13.14 23.10
N HIS A 264 4.64 12.35 23.83
CA HIS A 264 3.48 12.85 24.55
C HIS A 264 3.91 13.47 25.88
N ASN A 265 4.61 14.61 25.79
CA ASN A 265 5.03 15.39 26.93
C ASN A 265 4.19 16.66 27.00
N TRP A 266 3.55 16.91 28.15
CA TRP A 266 2.94 18.20 28.44
C TRP A 266 4.05 19.26 28.51
N PRO A 267 3.96 20.41 27.82
CA PRO A 267 4.94 21.48 28.00
C PRO A 267 4.82 21.98 29.44
N SER A 268 5.73 21.56 30.31
CA SER A 268 5.84 22.08 31.67
C SER A 268 6.14 23.58 31.57
N ALA A 269 5.28 24.38 32.22
CA ALA A 269 5.45 25.82 32.32
C ALA A 269 6.88 26.15 32.77
N ARG A 270 7.55 27.06 32.05
CA ARG A 270 8.88 27.56 32.43
C ARG A 270 8.89 27.95 33.91
N PRO A 271 9.90 27.56 34.70
CA PRO A 271 10.06 28.11 36.05
C PRO A 271 10.18 29.62 35.94
N VAL A 272 9.35 30.34 36.70
CA VAL A 272 9.50 31.78 36.92
C VAL A 272 10.88 32.00 37.52
N SER A 273 11.73 32.77 36.83
CA SER A 273 13.04 33.17 37.35
C SER A 273 12.85 33.93 38.66
N GLU A 274 13.49 33.47 39.74
CA GLU A 274 13.55 34.19 41.01
C GLU A 274 14.13 35.61 40.82
N PRO A 275 13.63 36.60 41.57
CA PRO A 275 14.15 37.95 41.50
C PRO A 275 15.57 37.99 42.07
N ARG A 276 16.51 38.55 41.29
CA ARG A 276 17.86 38.86 41.78
C ARG A 276 17.76 39.92 42.88
N SER A 277 18.32 39.59 44.04
CA SER A 277 18.62 40.48 45.16
C SER A 277 19.55 41.62 44.78
#